data_AF-A0A529HT64-F1
#
_entry.id   AF-A0A529HT64-F1
#
_cell.length_a   1.000
_cell.length_b   1.000
_cell.length_c   1.000
_cell.angle_alpha   90.00
_cell.angle_beta   90.00
_cell.angle_gamma   90.00
#
_symmetry.space_group_name_H-M   'P 1'
#
loop_
_entity.id
_entity.type
_entity.pdbx_description
1 polymer ?
#
loop_
_entity_poly.entity_id
_entity_poly.type
_entity_poly.pdbx_seq_one_letter_code
_entity_poly.pdbx_strand_id
1 'polypeptide(L)'
;DSFLAHATDREAYPAEQPILLTTGEGDPNAAQIRFLVDGAVPADLSGYERAVFLFDGHDAAQLEGARGHWKTMKEAGHTVTYWQQTPDRRWERKA
;
A
#
# COMPACT_ATOMS: atom_id res chain seq x y z
N ASP A 1 -14.11 -11.00 -16.00
CA ASP A 1 -13.59 -11.76 -14.86
C ASP A 1 -12.18 -12.21 -15.21
N SER A 2 -11.20 -11.87 -14.38
CA SER A 2 -9.79 -12.17 -14.64
C SER A 2 -9.14 -12.67 -13.36
N PHE A 3 -8.43 -13.79 -13.45
CA PHE A 3 -7.63 -14.30 -12.35
C PHE A 3 -6.36 -13.46 -12.18
N LEU A 4 -6.06 -13.08 -10.93
CA LEU A 4 -4.81 -12.45 -10.54
C LEU A 4 -4.02 -13.45 -9.68
N ALA A 5 -2.87 -13.92 -10.18
CA ALA A 5 -2.03 -14.85 -9.45
C ALA A 5 -1.46 -14.17 -8.19
N HIS A 6 -1.69 -14.80 -7.04
CA HIS A 6 -1.25 -14.32 -5.74
C HIS A 6 -0.96 -15.48 -4.80
N ALA A 7 -0.04 -15.28 -3.86
CA ALA A 7 0.21 -16.20 -2.77
C ALA A 7 0.77 -15.47 -1.55
N THR A 8 0.89 -16.18 -0.43
CA THR A 8 1.55 -15.64 0.76
C THR A 8 3.06 -15.84 0.72
N ASP A 9 3.81 -15.05 1.49
CA ASP A 9 5.25 -15.21 1.71
C ASP A 9 5.64 -16.49 2.47
N ARG A 10 4.67 -17.27 2.92
CA ARG A 10 4.85 -18.57 3.58
C ARG A 10 4.84 -19.75 2.61
N GLU A 11 4.47 -19.50 1.35
CA GLU A 11 4.40 -20.53 0.32
C GLU A 11 5.72 -20.71 -0.42
N ALA A 12 5.79 -21.76 -1.24
CA ALA A 12 6.94 -21.98 -2.10
C ALA A 12 7.04 -20.90 -3.18
N TYR A 13 8.27 -20.55 -3.55
CA TYR A 13 8.58 -19.59 -4.62
C TYR A 13 7.92 -18.21 -4.45
N PRO A 14 8.06 -17.54 -3.29
CA PRO A 14 7.46 -16.22 -3.07
C PRO A 14 7.99 -15.18 -4.06
N ALA A 15 9.23 -15.35 -4.55
CA ALA A 15 9.84 -14.49 -5.55
C ALA A 15 9.18 -14.57 -6.94
N GLU A 16 8.43 -15.63 -7.22
CA GLU A 16 7.73 -15.82 -8.51
C GLU A 16 6.31 -15.26 -8.49
N GLN A 17 5.83 -14.79 -7.34
CA GLN A 17 4.46 -14.31 -7.17
C GLN A 17 4.31 -12.87 -7.68
N PRO A 18 3.45 -12.63 -8.70
CA PRO A 18 3.19 -11.27 -9.17
C PRO A 18 2.55 -10.40 -8.09
N ILE A 19 1.72 -11.02 -7.24
CA ILE A 19 1.13 -10.39 -6.07
C ILE A 19 1.50 -11.24 -4.85
N LEU A 20 2.35 -10.70 -3.98
CA LEU A 20 2.74 -11.36 -2.75
C LEU A 20 2.04 -10.73 -1.54
N LEU A 21 1.41 -11.58 -0.74
CA LEU A 21 0.78 -11.18 0.52
C LEU A 21 1.74 -11.47 1.67
N THR A 22 2.10 -10.45 2.44
CA THR A 22 3.04 -10.59 3.54
C THR A 22 2.61 -9.73 4.73
N THR A 23 2.97 -10.19 5.92
CA THR A 23 2.91 -9.41 7.17
C THR A 23 4.29 -8.95 7.63
N GLY A 24 5.34 -9.31 6.88
CA GLY A 24 6.71 -8.90 7.11
C GLY A 24 7.12 -7.70 6.25
N GLU A 25 8.32 -7.22 6.53
CA GLU A 25 8.90 -6.04 5.87
C GLU A 25 9.65 -6.37 4.58
N GLY A 26 9.83 -7.66 4.28
CA GLY A 26 10.59 -8.12 3.13
C GLY A 26 9.90 -7.87 1.78
N ASP A 27 10.69 -7.97 0.71
CA ASP A 27 10.28 -7.79 -0.69
C ASP A 27 10.85 -8.91 -1.59
N PRO A 28 10.52 -10.18 -1.36
CA PRO A 28 11.19 -11.29 -2.04
C PRO A 28 10.81 -11.37 -3.53
N ASN A 29 9.71 -10.75 -3.95
CA ASN A 29 9.30 -10.68 -5.36
C ASN A 29 9.73 -9.39 -6.07
N ALA A 30 10.57 -8.55 -5.43
CA ALA A 30 11.05 -7.28 -5.98
C ALA A 30 9.90 -6.42 -6.55
N ALA A 31 8.86 -6.22 -5.75
CA ALA A 31 7.65 -5.56 -6.23
C ALA A 31 7.92 -4.09 -6.58
N GLN A 32 7.33 -3.61 -7.67
CA GLN A 32 7.40 -2.18 -8.03
C GLN A 32 6.44 -1.32 -7.19
N ILE A 33 5.35 -1.92 -6.73
CA ILE A 33 4.28 -1.24 -6.00
C ILE A 33 4.00 -1.97 -4.69
N ARG A 34 4.07 -1.25 -3.56
CA ARG A 34 3.74 -1.76 -2.23
C ARG A 34 2.38 -1.24 -1.78
N PHE A 35 1.45 -2.14 -1.48
CA PHE A 35 0.20 -1.80 -0.79
C PHE A 35 0.34 -2.07 0.70
N LEU A 36 -0.01 -1.08 1.51
CA LEU A 36 -0.09 -1.17 2.96
C LEU A 36 -1.55 -1.03 3.36
N VAL A 37 -2.04 -2.01 4.10
CA VAL A 37 -3.45 -2.10 4.51
C VAL A 37 -3.52 -2.24 6.02
N ASP A 38 -4.69 -1.96 6.60
CA ASP A 38 -4.99 -2.25 8.01
C ASP A 38 -3.98 -1.61 8.99
N GLY A 39 -3.60 -0.36 8.72
CA GLY A 39 -2.66 0.39 9.57
C GLY A 39 -1.20 -0.09 9.52
N ALA A 40 -0.83 -0.91 8.53
CA ALA A 40 0.56 -1.33 8.34
C ALA A 40 1.49 -0.12 8.18
N VAL A 41 2.54 -0.10 9.00
CA VAL A 41 3.58 0.94 8.98
C VAL A 41 4.60 0.55 7.91
N PRO A 42 4.99 1.48 7.01
CA PRO A 42 5.97 1.20 5.99
C PRO A 42 7.36 1.09 6.60
N ALA A 43 8.11 0.06 6.17
CA ALA A 43 9.56 0.03 6.32
C ALA A 43 10.22 0.98 5.31
N ASP A 44 11.45 0.71 4.89
CA ASP A 44 12.08 1.47 3.82
C ASP A 44 11.28 1.33 2.50
N LEU A 45 10.92 2.48 1.92
CA LEU A 45 10.19 2.54 0.66
C LEU A 45 11.08 2.84 -0.55
N SER A 46 12.40 3.03 -0.36
CA SER A 46 13.33 3.47 -1.39
C SER A 46 13.41 2.54 -2.61
N GLY A 47 13.14 1.25 -2.43
CA GLY A 47 13.10 0.24 -3.49
C GLY A 47 11.82 0.22 -4.34
N TYR A 48 10.77 0.93 -3.92
CA TYR A 48 9.48 0.92 -4.59
C TYR A 48 9.30 2.14 -5.50
N GLU A 49 8.71 1.93 -6.68
CA GLU A 49 8.28 3.02 -7.55
C GLU A 49 7.03 3.72 -6.99
N ARG A 50 6.21 2.99 -6.21
CA ARG A 50 5.00 3.52 -5.59
C ARG A 50 4.63 2.76 -4.32
N ALA A 51 4.30 3.52 -3.27
CA ALA A 51 3.60 2.99 -2.10
C ALA A 51 2.15 3.48 -2.09
N VAL A 52 1.23 2.59 -1.70
CA VAL A 52 -0.19 2.89 -1.55
C VAL A 52 -0.61 2.53 -0.13
N PHE A 53 -1.05 3.54 0.61
CA PHE A 53 -1.62 3.37 1.94
C PHE A 53 -3.14 3.30 1.80
N LEU A 54 -3.72 2.16 2.12
CA LEU A 54 -5.16 1.94 2.13
C LEU A 54 -5.65 1.93 3.57
N PHE A 55 -6.66 2.76 3.85
CA PHE A 55 -7.21 2.94 5.18
C PHE A 55 -8.72 3.15 5.12
N ASP A 56 -9.42 2.80 6.19
CA ASP A 56 -10.84 3.14 6.34
C ASP A 56 -11.00 4.59 6.82
N GLY A 57 -11.70 5.40 6.04
CA GLY A 57 -12.00 6.80 6.38
C GLY A 57 -12.98 6.97 7.56
N HIS A 58 -13.64 5.90 7.99
CA HIS A 58 -14.53 5.89 9.17
C HIS A 58 -13.80 5.45 10.45
N ASP A 59 -12.57 4.95 10.34
CA ASP A 59 -11.73 4.60 11.48
C ASP A 59 -10.80 5.77 11.81
N ALA A 60 -11.03 6.38 12.97
CA ALA A 60 -10.25 7.54 13.42
C ALA A 60 -8.76 7.22 13.60
N ALA A 61 -8.40 6.01 14.05
CA ALA A 61 -7.00 5.64 14.26
C ALA A 61 -6.26 5.49 12.92
N GLN A 62 -6.92 4.87 11.94
CA GLN A 62 -6.33 4.73 10.60
C GLN A 62 -6.26 6.08 9.86
N LEU A 63 -7.25 6.96 10.06
CA LEU A 63 -7.22 8.32 9.52
C LEU A 63 -6.03 9.11 10.05
N GLU A 64 -5.78 9.07 11.35
CA GLU A 64 -4.63 9.74 11.96
C GLU A 64 -3.30 9.13 11.51
N GLY A 65 -3.22 7.79 11.40
CA GLY A 65 -2.07 7.11 10.80
C GLY A 65 -1.78 7.58 9.38
N ALA A 66 -2.81 7.64 8.53
CA ALA A 66 -2.70 8.12 7.15
C ALA A 66 -2.25 9.59 7.06
N ARG A 67 -2.72 10.46 7.98
CA ARG A 67 -2.23 11.86 8.08
C ARG A 67 -0.75 11.91 8.47
N GLY A 68 -0.32 11.03 9.39
CA GLY A 68 1.08 10.87 9.77
C GLY A 68 1.95 10.48 8.56
N HIS A 69 1.57 9.42 7.84
CA HIS A 69 2.27 8.99 6.64
C HIS A 69 2.32 10.09 5.56
N TRP A 70 1.21 10.79 5.33
CA TRP A 70 1.13 11.90 4.39
C TRP A 70 2.14 13.01 4.71
N LYS A 71 2.30 13.35 5.99
CA LYS A 71 3.29 14.34 6.43
C LYS A 71 4.71 13.85 6.18
N THR A 72 5.05 12.66 6.69
CA THR A 72 6.39 12.06 6.55
C THR A 72 6.81 11.93 5.09
N MET A 73 5.91 11.45 4.21
CA MET A 73 6.23 11.25 2.80
C MET A 73 6.46 12.57 2.06
N LYS A 74 5.68 13.62 2.38
CA LYS A 74 5.92 14.95 1.82
C LYS A 74 7.23 15.56 2.30
N GLU A 75 7.56 15.40 3.59
CA GLU A 75 8.83 15.87 4.15
C GLU A 75 10.03 15.15 3.55
N ALA A 76 9.88 13.86 3.20
CA ALA A 76 10.87 13.09 2.45
C ALA A 76 10.95 13.46 0.94
N GLY A 77 10.11 14.40 0.46
CA GLY A 77 10.15 14.90 -0.91
C GLY A 77 9.39 14.05 -1.94
N HIS A 78 8.58 13.08 -1.50
CA HIS A 78 7.77 12.27 -2.41
C HIS A 78 6.59 13.06 -2.98
N THR A 79 6.18 12.72 -4.20
CA THR A 79 4.89 13.13 -4.75
C THR A 79 3.79 12.34 -4.06
N VAL A 80 2.95 13.01 -3.27
CA VAL A 80 1.86 12.36 -2.54
C VAL A 80 0.51 12.80 -3.12
N THR A 81 -0.39 11.83 -3.32
CA THR A 81 -1.77 12.07 -3.80
C THR A 81 -2.75 11.33 -2.93
N TYR A 82 -3.95 11.90 -2.75
CA TYR A 82 -5.03 11.32 -1.97
C TYR A 82 -6.19 10.97 -2.89
N TRP A 83 -6.63 9.72 -2.80
CA TRP A 83 -7.77 9.19 -3.54
C TRP A 83 -8.83 8.69 -2.59
N GLN A 84 -10.08 8.90 -2.93
CA GLN A 84 -11.22 8.44 -2.14
C GLN A 84 -12.19 7.67 -3.03
N GLN A 85 -12.73 6.56 -2.51
CA GLN A 85 -13.77 5.83 -3.19
C GLN A 85 -15.12 6.59 -3.08
N THR A 86 -15.81 6.72 -4.20
CA THR A 86 -17.13 7.32 -4.31
C THR A 86 -18.24 6.30 -4.01
N PRO A 87 -19.49 6.74 -3.77
CA PRO A 87 -20.63 5.82 -3.56
C PRO A 87 -20.85 4.83 -4.70
N ASP A 88 -20.46 5.17 -5.94
CA ASP A 88 -20.51 4.29 -7.11
C ASP A 88 -19.25 3.43 -7.30
N ARG A 89 -18.44 3.27 -6.24
CA ARG A 89 -17.22 2.43 -6.15
C ARG A 89 -16.05 2.87 -7.04
N ARG A 90 -16.10 4.05 -7.64
CA ARG A 90 -14.98 4.64 -8.40
C ARG A 90 -14.02 5.33 -7.47
N TRP A 91 -12.80 5.58 -7.93
CA TRP A 91 -11.80 6.33 -7.18
C TRP A 91 -11.63 7.73 -7.78
N GLU A 92 -11.64 8.75 -6.92
CA GLU A 92 -11.41 10.14 -7.31
C GLU A 92 -10.23 10.73 -6.54
N ARG A 93 -9.33 11.41 -7.26
CA ARG A 93 -8.26 12.18 -6.65
C ARG A 93 -8.83 13.42 -5.98
N LYS A 94 -8.54 13.59 -4.70
CA LYS A 94 -8.96 14.73 -3.88
C LYS A 94 -7.80 15.70 -3.59
N ALA A 95 -6.55 15.22 -3.60
CA ALA A 95 -5.32 16.02 -3.52
C ALA A 95 -4.16 15.36 -4.29
#